data_AF-A0A645EFD5-F1
#
_entry.id   AF-A0A645EFD5-F1
#
_cell.length_a   1.000
_cell.length_b   1.000
_cell.length_c   1.000
_cell.angle_alpha   90.00
_cell.angle_beta   90.00
_cell.angle_gamma   90.00
#
_symmetry.space_group_name_H-M   'P 1'
#
loop_
_entity.id
_entity.type
_entity.pdbx_description
1 polymer ?
#
loop_
_entity_poly.entity_id
_entity_poly.type
_entity_poly.pdbx_seq_one_letter_code
_entity_poly.pdbx_strand_id
1 'polypeptide(L)'
;MDVYAGKNPQNLTLLMQSVDNGETFEYLNDIFPLFWGRLFYQNNVLYLLGTSTEYGDLMIGKSEDEGVTWSDPTVLDRGSCSFNGMGFHRAPTVIIKKDGKVITSVEYGCGKLRYTNALLFASENADLTDKNSWTMSPFWFHDKDENAHVAVERGGFEGNCVIAPDGTLINFLRHTEGKALLIQADMDHLEQGFEFYDLIDFPMGHTKFEIQQRGNTYYAVGNQAPGRKILSLFTSKDLIHWEFDRDIVNYEEMDKEKIGYQYPAFVFDGDDMLLLSRTAFNGAHSFHDSNYQTFYRIKL
;
A
#
# COMPACT_ATOMS: atom_id res chain seq x y z
N MET A 1 9.30 -3.60 -9.33
CA MET A 1 10.21 -2.53 -8.86
C MET A 1 9.94 -1.31 -9.71
N ASP A 2 9.49 -0.21 -9.12
CA ASP A 2 9.26 1.02 -9.86
C ASP A 2 10.58 1.70 -10.22
N VAL A 3 10.73 2.11 -11.48
CA VAL A 3 11.89 2.88 -11.96
C VAL A 3 11.66 4.34 -11.60
N TYR A 4 12.45 4.84 -10.66
CA TYR A 4 12.31 6.17 -10.10
C TYR A 4 13.44 7.12 -10.51
N ALA A 5 13.06 8.33 -10.89
CA ALA A 5 13.94 9.49 -10.84
C ALA A 5 13.10 10.73 -10.53
N GLY A 6 13.57 11.57 -9.61
CA GLY A 6 12.84 12.77 -9.22
C GLY A 6 12.57 13.69 -10.42
N LYS A 7 11.33 14.19 -10.55
CA LYS A 7 10.87 15.06 -11.65
C LYS A 7 10.99 14.43 -13.06
N ASN A 8 11.14 13.12 -13.15
CA ASN A 8 11.10 12.37 -14.40
C ASN A 8 9.74 11.64 -14.53
N PRO A 9 9.46 10.97 -15.67
CA PRO A 9 8.14 10.41 -15.96
C PRO A 9 7.59 9.39 -14.95
N GLN A 10 8.45 8.67 -14.20
CA GLN A 10 8.03 7.73 -13.14
C GLN A 10 6.85 6.83 -13.57
N ASN A 11 6.99 6.11 -14.68
CA ASN A 11 5.89 5.39 -15.33
C ASN A 11 6.30 4.02 -15.86
N LEU A 12 7.38 3.44 -15.31
CA LEU A 12 7.86 2.11 -15.64
C LEU A 12 8.06 1.30 -14.37
N THR A 13 7.52 0.08 -14.35
CA THR A 13 7.75 -0.89 -13.29
C THR A 13 8.33 -2.16 -13.88
N LEU A 14 9.47 -2.61 -13.36
CA LEU A 14 10.06 -3.91 -13.71
C LEU A 14 9.36 -5.02 -12.91
N LEU A 15 8.81 -6.01 -13.61
CA LEU A 15 8.26 -7.22 -13.02
C LEU A 15 9.33 -8.30 -13.01
N MET A 16 9.52 -8.92 -11.85
CA MET A 16 10.49 -10.00 -11.62
C MET A 16 9.73 -11.23 -11.14
N GLN A 17 10.19 -12.42 -11.52
CA GLN A 17 9.61 -13.70 -11.13
C GLN A 17 10.63 -14.56 -10.38
N SER A 18 10.15 -15.34 -9.43
CA SER A 18 10.89 -16.45 -8.85
C SER A 18 10.08 -17.73 -9.03
N VAL A 19 10.75 -18.80 -9.48
CA VAL A 19 10.18 -20.15 -9.64
C VAL A 19 10.80 -21.16 -8.67
N ASP A 20 11.64 -20.67 -7.75
CA ASP A 20 12.43 -21.45 -6.80
C ASP A 20 12.20 -21.00 -5.35
N ASN A 21 10.95 -20.62 -5.02
CA ASN A 21 10.51 -20.22 -3.69
C ASN A 21 11.14 -18.93 -3.14
N GLY A 22 11.67 -18.08 -4.03
CA GLY A 22 12.27 -16.79 -3.71
C GLY A 22 13.78 -16.82 -3.51
N GLU A 23 14.45 -17.93 -3.84
CA GLU A 23 15.91 -18.05 -3.78
C GLU A 23 16.58 -17.21 -4.87
N THR A 24 16.01 -17.21 -6.09
CA THR A 24 16.46 -16.35 -7.19
C THR A 24 15.28 -15.65 -7.86
N PHE A 25 15.56 -14.48 -8.44
CA PHE A 25 14.59 -13.70 -9.21
C PHE A 25 15.16 -13.39 -10.59
N GLU A 26 14.36 -13.64 -11.61
CA GLU A 26 14.66 -13.27 -13.00
C GLU A 26 13.72 -12.17 -13.48
N TYR A 27 14.18 -11.43 -14.48
CA TYR A 27 13.36 -10.44 -15.16
C TYR A 27 12.23 -11.13 -15.92
N LEU A 28 11.00 -10.65 -15.73
CA LEU A 28 9.82 -11.18 -16.43
C LEU A 28 9.30 -10.19 -17.49
N ASN A 29 9.06 -8.94 -17.11
CA ASN A 29 8.42 -7.97 -18.00
C ASN A 29 8.65 -6.50 -17.58
N ASP A 30 8.49 -5.59 -18.53
CA ASP A 30 8.37 -4.15 -18.33
C ASP A 30 6.90 -3.76 -18.34
N ILE A 31 6.39 -3.27 -17.22
CA ILE A 31 5.00 -2.78 -17.17
C ILE A 31 4.98 -1.28 -17.38
N PHE A 32 4.32 -0.87 -18.46
CA PHE A 32 4.25 0.52 -18.88
C PHE A 32 2.87 0.84 -19.49
N PRO A 33 2.27 2.00 -19.17
CA PRO A 33 2.67 2.93 -18.11
C PRO A 33 2.28 2.39 -16.72
N LEU A 34 3.20 2.41 -15.76
CA LEU A 34 2.90 2.04 -14.37
C LEU A 34 3.81 2.70 -13.33
N PHE A 35 3.21 3.09 -12.22
CA PHE A 35 3.86 3.48 -10.98
C PHE A 35 2.99 3.09 -9.79
N TRP A 36 3.64 2.75 -8.67
CA TRP A 36 2.99 2.39 -7.42
C TRP A 36 1.93 1.28 -7.58
N GLY A 37 2.31 0.19 -8.24
CA GLY A 37 1.44 -0.96 -8.51
C GLY A 37 1.23 -1.90 -7.31
N ARG A 38 0.08 -2.60 -7.28
CA ARG A 38 -0.21 -3.74 -6.40
C ARG A 38 -0.71 -4.90 -7.25
N LEU A 39 0.01 -6.02 -7.19
CA LEU A 39 -0.45 -7.30 -7.76
C LEU A 39 -1.45 -7.96 -6.83
N PHE A 40 -2.48 -8.58 -7.41
CA PHE A 40 -3.41 -9.45 -6.69
C PHE A 40 -4.04 -10.46 -7.64
N TYR A 41 -4.31 -11.66 -7.15
CA TYR A 41 -5.06 -12.66 -7.93
C TYR A 41 -6.55 -12.50 -7.71
N GLN A 42 -7.35 -12.69 -8.75
CA GLN A 42 -8.79 -12.90 -8.66
C GLN A 42 -9.22 -13.92 -9.71
N ASN A 43 -9.91 -14.99 -9.29
CA ASN A 43 -10.39 -16.07 -10.17
C ASN A 43 -9.30 -16.63 -11.12
N ASN A 44 -8.12 -16.94 -10.58
CA ASN A 44 -6.92 -17.42 -11.31
C ASN A 44 -6.36 -16.46 -12.37
N VAL A 45 -6.78 -15.19 -12.36
CA VAL A 45 -6.22 -14.13 -13.19
C VAL A 45 -5.39 -13.21 -12.31
N LEU A 46 -4.21 -12.84 -12.77
CA LEU A 46 -3.34 -11.88 -12.10
C LEU A 46 -3.76 -10.46 -12.51
N TYR A 47 -4.06 -9.61 -11.55
CA TYR A 47 -4.40 -8.21 -11.77
C TYR A 47 -3.33 -7.30 -11.20
N LEU A 48 -3.22 -6.12 -11.81
CA LEU A 48 -2.33 -5.06 -11.36
C LEU A 48 -3.09 -3.75 -11.36
N LEU A 49 -3.38 -3.26 -10.15
CA LEU A 49 -3.93 -1.94 -9.92
C LEU A 49 -2.77 -0.99 -9.64
N GLY A 50 -2.76 0.21 -10.21
CA GLY A 50 -1.68 1.17 -10.05
C GLY A 50 -2.01 2.54 -10.63
N THR A 51 -0.99 3.38 -10.75
CA THR A 51 -1.10 4.70 -11.37
C THR A 51 -0.26 4.76 -12.63
N SER A 52 -0.63 5.59 -13.62
CA SER A 52 0.18 5.74 -14.84
C SER A 52 1.51 6.44 -14.63
N THR A 53 1.59 7.29 -13.60
CA THR A 53 2.77 8.05 -13.19
C THR A 53 2.55 8.57 -11.76
N GLU A 54 3.52 9.26 -11.17
CA GLU A 54 3.35 10.02 -9.93
C GLU A 54 2.12 10.97 -10.04
N TYR A 55 1.11 10.72 -9.21
CA TYR A 55 -0.20 11.41 -9.22
C TYR A 55 -0.96 11.31 -10.57
N GLY A 56 -0.73 10.24 -11.31
CA GLY A 56 -1.34 9.99 -12.61
C GLY A 56 -2.74 9.40 -12.54
N ASP A 57 -3.21 8.92 -13.69
CA ASP A 57 -4.45 8.16 -13.82
C ASP A 57 -4.40 6.87 -13.02
N LEU A 58 -5.51 6.54 -12.34
CA LEU A 58 -5.72 5.25 -11.69
C LEU A 58 -6.09 4.20 -12.75
N MET A 59 -5.36 3.09 -12.80
CA MET A 59 -5.51 2.10 -13.86
C MET A 59 -5.43 0.68 -13.33
N ILE A 60 -6.06 -0.24 -14.07
CA ILE A 60 -5.99 -1.67 -13.84
C ILE A 60 -5.67 -2.41 -15.14
N GLY A 61 -4.80 -3.41 -15.06
CA GLY A 61 -4.54 -4.37 -16.12
C GLY A 61 -4.63 -5.79 -15.59
N LYS A 62 -4.73 -6.76 -16.50
CA LYS A 62 -4.71 -8.19 -16.15
C LYS A 62 -3.70 -8.99 -16.97
N SER A 63 -3.30 -10.11 -16.41
CA SER A 63 -2.50 -11.15 -17.05
C SER A 63 -3.14 -12.52 -16.78
N GLU A 64 -3.26 -13.31 -17.84
CA GLU A 64 -3.80 -14.68 -17.82
C GLU A 64 -2.69 -15.74 -17.88
N ASP A 65 -1.44 -15.31 -17.90
CA ASP A 65 -0.22 -16.11 -18.05
C ASP A 65 0.86 -15.71 -17.03
N GLU A 66 0.43 -15.45 -15.79
CA GLU A 66 1.28 -15.21 -14.62
C GLU A 66 2.25 -14.02 -14.76
N GLY A 67 1.88 -13.03 -15.57
CA GLY A 67 2.62 -11.78 -15.76
C GLY A 67 3.50 -11.73 -17.01
N VAL A 68 3.51 -12.80 -17.82
CA VAL A 68 4.28 -12.85 -19.08
C VAL A 68 3.72 -11.86 -20.10
N THR A 69 2.40 -11.79 -20.26
CA THR A 69 1.71 -10.78 -21.07
C THR A 69 0.63 -10.07 -20.28
N TRP A 70 0.31 -8.85 -20.71
CA TRP A 70 -0.66 -7.98 -20.05
C TRP A 70 -1.67 -7.43 -21.05
N SER A 71 -2.90 -7.26 -20.61
CA SER A 71 -3.91 -6.51 -21.35
C SER A 71 -3.52 -5.04 -21.49
N ASP A 72 -4.13 -4.34 -22.44
CA ASP A 72 -4.14 -2.87 -22.40
C ASP A 72 -4.71 -2.41 -21.04
N PRO A 73 -4.13 -1.36 -20.42
CA PRO A 73 -4.61 -0.89 -19.13
C PRO A 73 -5.94 -0.17 -19.29
N THR A 74 -6.90 -0.50 -18.43
CA THR A 74 -8.14 0.25 -18.29
C THR A 74 -7.93 1.38 -17.30
N VAL A 75 -8.20 2.61 -17.74
CA VAL A 75 -8.20 3.77 -16.86
C VAL A 75 -9.51 3.84 -16.10
N LEU A 76 -9.44 3.69 -14.77
CA LEU A 76 -10.58 3.78 -13.87
C LEU A 76 -10.95 5.25 -13.62
N ASP A 77 -9.96 6.11 -13.37
CA ASP A 77 -10.18 7.54 -13.20
C ASP A 77 -8.91 8.36 -13.48
N ARG A 78 -9.06 9.68 -13.68
CA ARG A 78 -8.00 10.57 -14.16
C ARG A 78 -7.31 11.31 -13.03
N GLY A 79 -5.98 11.38 -13.08
CA GLY A 79 -5.16 12.19 -12.18
C GLY A 79 -4.47 13.33 -12.92
N SER A 80 -3.82 14.23 -12.18
CA SER A 80 -3.11 15.36 -12.79
C SER A 80 -1.84 14.97 -13.57
N CYS A 81 -1.31 13.76 -13.36
CA CYS A 81 -0.05 13.30 -13.95
C CYS A 81 1.11 14.27 -13.67
N SER A 82 1.10 14.89 -12.49
CA SER A 82 2.00 15.99 -12.14
C SER A 82 2.38 15.97 -10.67
N PHE A 83 3.68 16.03 -10.39
CA PHE A 83 4.23 16.15 -9.03
C PHE A 83 3.84 17.44 -8.28
N ASN A 84 3.13 18.36 -8.93
CA ASN A 84 2.59 19.59 -8.34
C ASN A 84 1.05 19.67 -8.38
N GLY A 85 0.38 18.71 -9.00
CA GLY A 85 -1.07 18.67 -9.14
C GLY A 85 -1.67 17.60 -8.23
N MET A 86 -2.93 17.78 -7.82
CA MET A 86 -3.66 16.71 -7.14
C MET A 86 -3.98 15.60 -8.14
N GLY A 87 -3.65 14.36 -7.81
CA GLY A 87 -3.97 13.19 -8.61
C GLY A 87 -3.96 11.92 -7.77
N PHE A 88 -4.11 10.76 -8.40
CA PHE A 88 -4.16 9.51 -7.63
C PHE A 88 -2.81 9.20 -7.03
N HIS A 89 -2.78 9.12 -5.71
CA HIS A 89 -1.68 8.60 -4.95
C HIS A 89 -2.09 7.23 -4.41
N ARG A 90 -1.16 6.30 -4.46
CA ARG A 90 -1.25 5.06 -3.71
C ARG A 90 0.16 4.54 -3.51
N ALA A 91 0.40 3.84 -2.43
CA ALA A 91 1.48 2.87 -2.35
C ALA A 91 0.91 1.49 -2.77
N PRO A 92 1.69 0.39 -2.79
CA PRO A 92 1.08 -0.94 -2.73
C PRO A 92 0.21 -1.04 -1.47
N THR A 93 -1.09 -0.82 -1.63
CA THR A 93 -2.11 -0.92 -0.58
C THR A 93 -2.79 -2.27 -0.64
N VAL A 94 -3.42 -2.67 0.47
CA VAL A 94 -4.06 -3.98 0.62
C VAL A 94 -5.34 -4.05 -0.19
N ILE A 95 -5.59 -5.21 -0.81
CA ILE A 95 -6.83 -5.52 -1.53
C ILE A 95 -7.54 -6.62 -0.75
N ILE A 96 -8.70 -6.30 -0.20
CA ILE A 96 -9.55 -7.21 0.56
C ILE A 96 -10.50 -7.92 -0.39
N LYS A 97 -10.76 -9.20 -0.11
CA LYS A 97 -11.89 -9.94 -0.67
C LYS A 97 -12.86 -10.28 0.44
N LYS A 98 -14.05 -9.70 0.41
CA LYS A 98 -15.03 -9.86 1.47
C LYS A 98 -16.44 -9.70 0.90
N ASP A 99 -17.33 -10.60 1.31
CA ASP A 99 -18.76 -10.58 1.00
C ASP A 99 -19.07 -10.37 -0.50
N GLY A 100 -18.34 -11.09 -1.35
CA GLY A 100 -18.51 -11.06 -2.81
C GLY A 100 -17.90 -9.83 -3.49
N LYS A 101 -17.04 -9.07 -2.80
CA LYS A 101 -16.44 -7.84 -3.29
C LYS A 101 -14.91 -7.87 -3.21
N VAL A 102 -14.29 -7.18 -4.16
CA VAL A 102 -12.90 -6.74 -4.11
C VAL A 102 -12.91 -5.29 -3.63
N ILE A 103 -12.18 -4.98 -2.56
CA ILE A 103 -12.23 -3.68 -1.88
C ILE A 103 -10.81 -3.20 -1.60
N THR A 104 -10.53 -1.92 -1.84
CA THR A 104 -9.30 -1.25 -1.44
C THR A 104 -9.55 0.24 -1.18
N SER A 105 -8.54 0.96 -0.70
CA SER A 105 -8.55 2.41 -0.61
C SER A 105 -7.66 3.03 -1.68
N VAL A 106 -8.05 4.21 -2.14
CA VAL A 106 -7.27 5.08 -3.01
C VAL A 106 -7.15 6.46 -2.40
N GLU A 107 -6.02 7.12 -2.65
CA GLU A 107 -5.83 8.50 -2.25
C GLU A 107 -5.85 9.42 -3.47
N TYR A 108 -6.37 10.64 -3.27
CA TYR A 108 -6.26 11.71 -4.26
C TYR A 108 -5.59 12.91 -3.61
N GLY A 109 -4.45 13.33 -4.16
CA GLY A 109 -3.64 14.33 -3.50
C GLY A 109 -2.27 14.55 -4.13
N CYS A 110 -1.44 15.26 -3.39
CA CYS A 110 -0.05 15.52 -3.74
C CYS A 110 0.75 15.85 -2.48
N GLY A 111 1.99 15.40 -2.38
CA GLY A 111 2.87 15.68 -1.24
C GLY A 111 3.13 17.17 -0.98
N LYS A 112 2.87 18.07 -1.94
CA LYS A 112 2.96 19.53 -1.74
C LYS A 112 1.66 20.18 -1.26
N LEU A 113 0.57 19.42 -1.30
CA LEU A 113 -0.77 19.87 -0.97
C LEU A 113 -1.28 19.02 0.20
N ARG A 114 -2.29 18.19 -0.06
CA ARG A 114 -2.96 17.31 0.91
C ARG A 114 -3.35 16.01 0.23
N TYR A 115 -3.69 15.01 1.03
CA TYR A 115 -4.31 13.76 0.61
C TYR A 115 -5.75 13.66 1.11
N THR A 116 -6.62 13.12 0.25
CA THR A 116 -7.98 12.70 0.56
C THR A 116 -8.11 11.21 0.26
N ASN A 117 -9.03 10.51 0.92
CA ASN A 117 -9.14 9.05 0.86
C ASN A 117 -10.52 8.63 0.36
N ALA A 118 -10.60 7.65 -0.53
CA ALA A 118 -11.86 7.06 -0.98
C ALA A 118 -11.75 5.53 -1.00
N LEU A 119 -12.90 4.86 -0.87
CA LEU A 119 -13.02 3.44 -1.16
C LEU A 119 -13.09 3.25 -2.68
N LEU A 120 -12.46 2.18 -3.14
CA LEU A 120 -12.59 1.66 -4.48
C LEU A 120 -12.99 0.18 -4.38
N PHE A 121 -14.14 -0.17 -4.94
CA PHE A 121 -14.67 -1.52 -4.83
C PHE A 121 -15.42 -1.99 -6.08
N ALA A 122 -15.44 -3.30 -6.28
CA ALA A 122 -16.15 -3.97 -7.36
C ALA A 122 -16.68 -5.32 -6.89
N SER A 123 -17.65 -5.89 -7.61
CA SER A 123 -18.00 -7.30 -7.39
C SER A 123 -16.83 -8.21 -7.78
N GLU A 124 -16.56 -9.23 -6.97
CA GLU A 124 -15.49 -10.20 -7.24
C GLU A 124 -15.74 -11.06 -8.50
N ASN A 125 -16.99 -11.10 -8.97
CA ASN A 125 -17.42 -11.83 -10.15
C ASN A 125 -17.57 -10.95 -11.40
N ALA A 126 -17.31 -9.65 -11.28
CA ALA A 126 -17.34 -8.74 -12.42
C ALA A 126 -16.05 -8.82 -13.24
N ASP A 127 -16.09 -8.30 -14.46
CA ASP A 127 -14.87 -8.01 -15.22
C ASP A 127 -14.18 -6.79 -14.59
N LEU A 128 -13.10 -7.03 -13.85
CA LEU A 128 -12.34 -5.97 -13.19
C LEU A 128 -11.59 -5.07 -14.18
N THR A 129 -11.48 -5.46 -15.46
CA THR A 129 -10.96 -4.58 -16.52
C THR A 129 -12.03 -3.73 -17.19
N ASP A 130 -13.31 -3.86 -16.81
CA ASP A 130 -14.34 -2.88 -17.15
C ASP A 130 -14.40 -1.79 -16.08
N LYS A 131 -14.16 -0.53 -16.48
CA LYS A 131 -14.28 0.63 -15.59
C LYS A 131 -15.64 0.69 -14.91
N ASN A 132 -16.73 0.29 -15.58
CA ASN A 132 -18.08 0.38 -15.05
C ASN A 132 -18.37 -0.67 -13.96
N SER A 133 -17.50 -1.66 -13.78
CA SER A 133 -17.57 -2.62 -12.67
C SER A 133 -17.16 -2.03 -11.33
N TRP A 134 -16.46 -0.88 -11.35
CA TRP A 134 -15.88 -0.24 -10.18
C TRP A 134 -16.74 0.92 -9.69
N THR A 135 -16.90 1.00 -8.38
CA THR A 135 -17.46 2.14 -7.67
C THR A 135 -16.37 2.79 -6.82
N MET A 136 -16.27 4.11 -6.90
CA MET A 136 -15.47 4.92 -6.00
C MET A 136 -16.39 5.73 -5.10
N SER A 137 -16.17 5.64 -3.78
CA SER A 137 -16.94 6.42 -2.81
C SER A 137 -16.59 7.92 -2.89
N PRO A 138 -17.34 8.81 -2.22
CA PRO A 138 -16.89 10.17 -1.97
C PRO A 138 -15.50 10.18 -1.31
N PHE A 139 -14.71 11.21 -1.63
CA PHE A 139 -13.42 11.45 -0.99
C PHE A 139 -13.63 12.03 0.40
N TRP A 140 -13.18 11.28 1.40
CA TRP A 140 -13.06 11.74 2.76
C TRP A 140 -11.80 12.60 2.92
N PHE A 141 -11.96 13.70 3.67
CA PHE A 141 -10.90 14.59 4.08
C PHE A 141 -11.07 14.91 5.56
N HIS A 142 -9.94 15.03 6.26
CA HIS A 142 -9.92 15.50 7.64
C HIS A 142 -10.28 16.99 7.70
N ASP A 143 -11.48 17.32 8.17
CA ASP A 143 -11.83 18.70 8.46
C ASP A 143 -11.08 19.17 9.71
N LYS A 144 -10.34 20.29 9.57
CA LYS A 144 -9.49 20.85 10.63
C LYS A 144 -10.30 21.35 11.82
N ASP A 145 -11.55 21.72 11.60
CA ASP A 145 -12.39 22.33 12.62
C ASP A 145 -13.04 21.30 13.56
N GLU A 146 -13.27 20.07 13.09
CA GLU A 146 -13.94 19.02 13.88
C GLU A 146 -12.96 18.25 14.79
N ASN A 147 -11.69 18.12 14.39
CA ASN A 147 -10.71 17.28 15.08
C ASN A 147 -9.31 17.92 15.09
N ALA A 148 -9.18 19.13 15.64
CA ALA A 148 -7.94 19.95 15.60
C ALA A 148 -6.68 19.27 16.16
N HIS A 149 -6.82 18.25 17.03
CA HIS A 149 -5.72 17.47 17.62
C HIS A 149 -5.20 16.34 16.70
N VAL A 150 -5.88 16.08 15.58
CA VAL A 150 -5.54 15.09 14.53
C VAL A 150 -4.88 15.77 13.33
N ALA A 151 -4.77 17.10 13.31
CA ALA A 151 -4.34 17.84 12.14
C ALA A 151 -2.83 17.70 11.88
N VAL A 152 -2.47 16.87 10.91
CA VAL A 152 -1.26 17.04 10.10
C VAL A 152 -1.58 17.80 8.83
N GLU A 153 -0.65 18.67 8.41
CA GLU A 153 -0.81 19.58 7.27
C GLU A 153 -1.27 18.87 5.98
N ARG A 154 -0.89 17.60 5.79
CA ARG A 154 -1.16 16.80 4.58
C ARG A 154 -2.29 15.77 4.72
N GLY A 155 -2.83 15.54 5.92
CA GLY A 155 -3.74 14.41 6.20
C GLY A 155 -3.02 13.05 6.32
N GLY A 156 -3.78 11.99 6.58
CA GLY A 156 -3.30 10.60 6.55
C GLY A 156 -3.37 9.99 5.15
N PHE A 157 -2.40 9.13 4.83
CA PHE A 157 -2.19 8.56 3.49
C PHE A 157 -1.49 7.19 3.60
N GLU A 158 -1.15 6.56 2.47
CA GLU A 158 -0.54 5.23 2.40
C GLU A 158 -1.32 4.10 3.11
N GLY A 159 -2.65 4.18 3.03
CA GLY A 159 -3.60 3.40 3.82
C GLY A 159 -3.56 1.88 3.66
N ASN A 160 -4.09 1.19 4.67
CA ASN A 160 -4.29 -0.26 4.66
C ASN A 160 -5.73 -0.57 5.07
N CYS A 161 -6.55 -0.99 4.11
CA CYS A 161 -7.85 -1.54 4.42
C CYS A 161 -7.71 -2.86 5.18
N VAL A 162 -8.45 -3.00 6.27
CA VAL A 162 -8.55 -4.23 7.08
C VAL A 162 -9.94 -4.33 7.71
N ILE A 163 -10.46 -5.54 7.89
CA ILE A 163 -11.73 -5.78 8.60
C ILE A 163 -11.43 -5.92 10.09
N ALA A 164 -12.05 -5.10 10.93
CA ALA A 164 -11.93 -5.17 12.39
C ALA A 164 -12.69 -6.39 12.96
N PRO A 165 -12.43 -6.80 14.21
CA PRO A 165 -13.10 -7.96 14.81
C PRO A 165 -14.63 -7.87 14.85
N ASP A 166 -15.17 -6.66 14.91
CA ASP A 166 -16.62 -6.39 14.89
C ASP A 166 -17.24 -6.36 13.48
N GLY A 167 -16.41 -6.51 12.44
CA GLY A 167 -16.83 -6.50 11.04
C GLY A 167 -16.67 -5.15 10.34
N THR A 168 -16.29 -4.09 11.07
CA THR A 168 -16.10 -2.76 10.50
C THR A 168 -14.93 -2.73 9.52
N LEU A 169 -15.08 -2.04 8.37
CA LEU A 169 -13.96 -1.81 7.46
C LEU A 169 -13.16 -0.60 7.92
N ILE A 170 -11.90 -0.80 8.29
CA ILE A 170 -10.98 0.26 8.70
C ILE A 170 -9.95 0.49 7.60
N ASN A 171 -9.65 1.74 7.28
CA ASN A 171 -8.46 2.12 6.53
C ASN A 171 -7.44 2.75 7.48
N PHE A 172 -6.33 2.03 7.68
CA PHE A 172 -5.27 2.38 8.61
C PHE A 172 -4.20 3.22 7.92
N LEU A 173 -4.18 4.52 8.20
CA LEU A 173 -3.38 5.51 7.48
C LEU A 173 -2.09 5.85 8.21
N ARG A 174 -1.03 6.01 7.42
CA ARG A 174 0.22 6.64 7.84
C ARG A 174 -0.07 8.06 8.32
N HIS A 175 0.59 8.43 9.40
CA HIS A 175 0.48 9.74 10.04
C HIS A 175 1.88 10.19 10.52
N THR A 176 2.04 10.38 11.83
CA THR A 176 3.26 10.88 12.48
C THR A 176 3.92 9.78 13.27
N GLU A 177 5.12 10.06 13.80
CA GLU A 177 5.80 9.14 14.71
C GLU A 177 4.89 8.78 15.89
N GLY A 178 4.76 7.48 16.16
CA GLY A 178 3.94 6.94 17.23
C GLY A 178 2.42 6.99 17.00
N LYS A 179 1.92 7.45 15.85
CA LYS A 179 0.47 7.60 15.60
C LYS A 179 0.02 7.05 14.25
N ALA A 180 -1.17 6.46 14.20
CA ALA A 180 -1.87 6.13 12.96
C ALA A 180 -3.28 6.70 12.99
N LEU A 181 -3.74 7.20 11.84
CA LEU A 181 -5.11 7.69 11.65
C LEU A 181 -5.98 6.55 11.14
N LEU A 182 -7.10 6.29 11.81
CA LEU A 182 -8.09 5.32 11.39
C LEU A 182 -9.31 6.07 10.87
N ILE A 183 -9.74 5.67 9.68
CA ILE A 183 -11.04 6.03 9.13
C ILE A 183 -11.80 4.74 8.86
N GLN A 184 -13.12 4.76 9.06
CA GLN A 184 -13.97 3.58 8.93
C GLN A 184 -14.99 3.74 7.82
N ALA A 185 -15.53 2.63 7.34
CA ALA A 185 -16.66 2.59 6.46
C ALA A 185 -17.58 1.42 6.82
N ASP A 186 -18.87 1.60 6.52
CA ASP A 186 -19.87 0.55 6.65
C ASP A 186 -19.75 -0.43 5.48
N MET A 187 -19.55 -1.72 5.79
CA MET A 187 -19.43 -2.79 4.81
C MET A 187 -20.69 -3.01 3.97
N ASP A 188 -21.87 -2.70 4.53
CA ASP A 188 -23.16 -2.81 3.83
C ASP A 188 -23.46 -1.57 2.97
N HIS A 189 -22.75 -0.46 3.21
CA HIS A 189 -22.98 0.85 2.60
C HIS A 189 -21.68 1.54 2.13
N LEU A 190 -20.80 0.79 1.47
CA LEU A 190 -19.49 1.27 0.98
C LEU A 190 -19.58 2.54 0.12
N GLU A 191 -20.70 2.78 -0.55
CA GLU A 191 -20.96 3.98 -1.35
C GLU A 191 -20.99 5.28 -0.52
N GLN A 192 -21.25 5.20 0.79
CA GLN A 192 -21.21 6.36 1.68
C GLN A 192 -19.78 6.86 1.92
N GLY A 193 -18.79 5.99 1.72
CA GLY A 193 -17.38 6.29 1.88
C GLY A 193 -16.91 6.22 3.32
N PHE A 194 -15.81 6.91 3.59
CA PHE A 194 -15.18 6.89 4.90
C PHE A 194 -15.73 7.97 5.83
N GLU A 195 -15.63 7.71 7.13
CA GLU A 195 -15.75 8.68 8.21
C GLU A 195 -14.59 8.53 9.20
N PHE A 196 -14.39 9.55 10.05
CA PHE A 196 -13.35 9.49 11.08
C PHE A 196 -13.67 8.38 12.09
N TYR A 197 -12.66 7.61 12.48
CA TYR A 197 -12.80 6.60 13.53
C TYR A 197 -11.98 6.97 14.77
N ASP A 198 -10.65 7.00 14.64
CA ASP A 198 -9.76 7.26 15.78
C ASP A 198 -8.35 7.71 15.34
N LEU A 199 -7.57 8.24 16.28
CA LEU A 199 -6.14 8.48 16.17
C LEU A 199 -5.42 7.70 17.28
N ILE A 200 -4.87 6.54 16.93
CA ILE A 200 -4.32 5.61 17.92
C ILE A 200 -2.80 5.73 18.06
N ASP A 201 -2.28 5.18 19.15
CA ASP A 201 -0.85 4.89 19.28
C ASP A 201 -0.46 3.75 18.33
N PHE A 202 0.52 4.00 17.47
CA PHE A 202 1.00 3.01 16.51
C PHE A 202 2.52 3.18 16.25
N PRO A 203 3.34 2.13 16.47
CA PRO A 203 4.79 2.26 16.53
C PRO A 203 5.46 2.58 15.18
N MET A 204 4.76 2.40 14.06
CA MET A 204 5.33 2.48 12.71
C MET A 204 4.67 3.57 11.84
N GLY A 205 3.88 4.45 12.46
CA GLY A 205 2.99 5.39 11.79
C GLY A 205 3.65 6.51 10.98
N HIS A 206 4.96 6.77 11.15
CA HIS A 206 5.69 7.83 10.42
C HIS A 206 6.10 7.43 8.99
N THR A 207 5.99 6.16 8.62
CA THR A 207 6.44 5.59 7.32
C THR A 207 5.38 4.65 6.73
N LYS A 208 5.54 4.24 5.47
CA LYS A 208 4.67 3.20 4.90
C LYS A 208 4.84 1.91 5.69
N PHE A 209 3.73 1.33 6.10
CA PHE A 209 3.62 -0.01 6.68
C PHE A 209 2.52 -0.78 5.95
N GLU A 210 2.52 -2.10 6.05
CA GLU A 210 1.45 -2.96 5.54
C GLU A 210 0.80 -3.74 6.68
N ILE A 211 -0.53 -3.84 6.67
CA ILE A 211 -1.31 -4.61 7.66
C ILE A 211 -2.15 -5.66 6.92
N GLN A 212 -2.03 -6.92 7.31
CA GLN A 212 -2.94 -7.97 6.84
C GLN A 212 -3.36 -8.89 7.99
N GLN A 213 -4.46 -9.61 7.79
CA GLN A 213 -5.01 -10.54 8.77
C GLN A 213 -4.77 -11.99 8.34
N ARG A 214 -4.45 -12.87 9.31
CA ARG A 214 -4.50 -14.32 9.15
C ARG A 214 -5.14 -14.94 10.39
N GLY A 215 -6.28 -15.60 10.21
CA GLY A 215 -7.11 -16.06 11.32
C GLY A 215 -7.53 -14.89 12.23
N ASN A 216 -7.30 -15.02 13.53
CA ASN A 216 -7.65 -13.99 14.53
C ASN A 216 -6.46 -13.11 14.90
N THR A 217 -5.47 -12.97 14.02
CA THR A 217 -4.27 -12.14 14.25
C THR A 217 -4.08 -11.19 13.08
N TYR A 218 -3.84 -9.92 13.40
CA TYR A 218 -3.37 -8.91 12.46
C TYR A 218 -1.85 -8.84 12.55
N TYR A 219 -1.21 -8.73 11.40
CA TYR A 219 0.24 -8.62 11.25
C TYR A 219 0.54 -7.29 10.58
N ALA A 220 1.37 -6.47 11.21
CA ALA A 220 1.86 -5.21 10.66
C ALA A 220 3.36 -5.29 10.43
N VAL A 221 3.79 -4.98 9.21
CA VAL A 221 5.19 -4.85 8.86
C VAL A 221 5.48 -3.40 8.51
N GLY A 222 6.46 -2.80 9.17
CA GLY A 222 6.80 -1.39 9.02
C GLY A 222 8.12 -1.05 9.72
N ASN A 223 8.47 0.23 9.75
CA ASN A 223 9.71 0.68 10.35
C ASN A 223 9.52 1.21 11.77
N GLN A 224 10.42 0.83 12.67
CA GLN A 224 10.54 1.51 13.95
C GLN A 224 11.28 2.85 13.79
N ALA A 225 10.87 3.85 14.57
CA ALA A 225 11.56 5.12 14.64
C ALA A 225 12.88 5.00 15.44
N PRO A 226 13.90 5.84 15.17
CA PRO A 226 13.92 6.88 14.14
C PRO A 226 14.33 6.34 12.75
N GLY A 227 13.67 6.86 11.71
CA GLY A 227 14.03 6.56 10.31
C GLY A 227 13.44 5.24 9.81
N ARG A 228 14.21 4.53 8.96
CA ARG A 228 13.77 3.32 8.22
C ARG A 228 14.77 2.17 8.31
N LYS A 229 15.65 2.19 9.31
CA LYS A 229 16.78 1.25 9.43
C LYS A 229 16.41 -0.10 10.05
N ILE A 230 15.31 -0.13 10.79
CA ILE A 230 14.79 -1.31 11.45
C ILE A 230 13.44 -1.61 10.81
N LEU A 231 13.30 -2.78 10.20
CA LEU A 231 12.04 -3.29 9.65
C LEU A 231 11.55 -4.36 10.61
N SER A 232 10.35 -4.18 11.17
CA SER A 232 9.85 -5.00 12.27
C SER A 232 8.47 -5.55 11.97
N LEU A 233 8.15 -6.65 12.64
CA LEU A 233 6.84 -7.26 12.66
C LEU A 233 6.18 -6.95 14.01
N PHE A 234 4.95 -6.45 13.95
CA PHE A 234 4.07 -6.32 15.09
C PHE A 234 2.80 -7.13 14.85
N THR A 235 2.16 -7.56 15.93
CA THR A 235 0.88 -8.26 15.87
C THR A 235 -0.18 -7.58 16.72
N SER A 236 -1.44 -7.79 16.37
CA SER A 236 -2.58 -7.30 17.14
C SER A 236 -3.74 -8.30 17.08
N LYS A 237 -4.62 -8.22 18.07
CA LYS A 237 -5.91 -8.94 18.11
C LYS A 237 -7.11 -8.05 17.84
N ASP A 238 -6.95 -6.73 17.95
CA ASP A 238 -8.04 -5.76 17.94
C ASP A 238 -7.78 -4.53 17.05
N LEU A 239 -6.62 -4.46 16.39
CA LEU A 239 -6.13 -3.32 15.60
C LEU A 239 -5.78 -2.07 16.41
N ILE A 240 -6.01 -2.07 17.72
CA ILE A 240 -5.78 -0.93 18.61
C ILE A 240 -4.49 -1.15 19.40
N HIS A 241 -4.32 -2.31 20.01
CA HIS A 241 -3.15 -2.66 20.80
C HIS A 241 -2.20 -3.51 19.96
N TRP A 242 -0.96 -3.03 19.81
CA TRP A 242 0.06 -3.65 18.97
C TRP A 242 1.22 -4.16 19.82
N GLU A 243 1.51 -5.45 19.68
CA GLU A 243 2.60 -6.14 20.35
C GLU A 243 3.77 -6.33 19.38
N PHE A 244 4.97 -5.99 19.83
CA PHE A 244 6.19 -6.29 19.08
C PHE A 244 6.41 -7.80 19.01
N ASP A 245 6.63 -8.32 17.81
CA ASP A 245 7.00 -9.73 17.62
C ASP A 245 8.52 -9.87 17.44
N ARG A 246 9.07 -9.29 16.37
CA ARG A 246 10.53 -9.30 16.10
C ARG A 246 10.97 -8.23 15.11
N ASP A 247 12.26 -7.97 15.10
CA ASP A 247 12.91 -7.31 13.96
C ASP A 247 13.17 -8.32 12.84
N ILE A 248 12.76 -7.97 11.63
CA ILE A 248 13.05 -8.72 10.41
C ILE A 248 14.44 -8.31 9.91
N VAL A 249 14.72 -7.01 9.99
CA VAL A 249 16.00 -6.40 9.65
C VAL A 249 16.33 -5.36 10.71
N ASN A 250 17.56 -5.36 11.21
CA ASN A 250 18.04 -4.33 12.14
C ASN A 250 19.44 -3.85 11.72
N TYR A 251 19.49 -2.60 11.28
CA TYR A 251 20.73 -1.85 11.02
C TYR A 251 20.76 -0.54 11.80
N GLU A 252 20.35 -0.57 13.07
CA GLU A 252 20.25 0.62 13.92
C GLU A 252 21.54 1.44 14.02
N GLU A 253 22.70 0.79 13.89
CA GLU A 253 24.02 1.44 13.97
C GLU A 253 24.40 2.22 12.70
N MET A 254 23.65 2.08 11.60
CA MET A 254 23.98 2.70 10.33
C MET A 254 23.40 4.13 10.19
N ASP A 255 23.87 4.89 9.20
CA ASP A 255 23.35 6.22 8.89
C ASP A 255 21.90 6.17 8.36
N LYS A 256 20.97 6.81 9.08
CA LYS A 256 19.54 6.85 8.75
C LYS A 256 19.24 7.65 7.48
N GLU A 257 20.16 8.50 7.03
CA GLU A 257 20.01 9.27 5.81
C GLU A 257 20.38 8.45 4.56
N LYS A 258 21.05 7.31 4.75
CA LYS A 258 21.57 6.43 3.67
C LYS A 258 20.96 5.05 3.67
N ILE A 259 20.47 4.57 4.81
CA ILE A 259 19.90 3.23 4.96
C ILE A 259 18.39 3.31 5.16
N GLY A 260 17.66 2.48 4.41
CA GLY A 260 16.21 2.35 4.56
C GLY A 260 15.68 1.04 4.00
N TYR A 261 14.91 0.31 4.80
CA TYR A 261 14.15 -0.89 4.43
C TYR A 261 12.68 -0.54 4.49
N GLN A 262 12.14 -0.03 3.40
CA GLN A 262 10.93 0.79 3.37
C GLN A 262 9.88 0.20 2.42
N TYR A 263 8.66 0.74 2.48
CA TYR A 263 7.53 0.31 1.64
C TYR A 263 7.37 -1.22 1.62
N PRO A 264 7.27 -1.87 2.80
CA PRO A 264 7.07 -3.30 2.86
C PRO A 264 5.75 -3.68 2.19
N ALA A 265 5.75 -4.81 1.51
CA ALA A 265 4.56 -5.48 1.02
C ALA A 265 4.72 -6.98 1.18
N PHE A 266 3.69 -7.68 1.67
CA PHE A 266 3.81 -9.11 1.96
C PHE A 266 2.58 -9.91 1.53
N VAL A 267 2.73 -11.23 1.52
CA VAL A 267 1.64 -12.20 1.41
C VAL A 267 1.91 -13.36 2.36
N PHE A 268 0.89 -14.15 2.67
CA PHE A 268 1.05 -15.41 3.40
C PHE A 268 1.17 -16.58 2.41
N ASP A 269 2.12 -17.47 2.65
CA ASP A 269 2.36 -18.71 1.91
C ASP A 269 2.45 -19.87 2.91
N GLY A 270 1.32 -20.55 3.14
CA GLY A 270 1.19 -21.52 4.22
C GLY A 270 1.48 -20.89 5.59
N ASP A 271 2.48 -21.43 6.28
CA ASP A 271 2.95 -20.94 7.59
C ASP A 271 3.90 -19.73 7.46
N ASP A 272 4.42 -19.46 6.26
CA ASP A 272 5.38 -18.39 6.02
C ASP A 272 4.69 -17.07 5.64
N MET A 273 5.40 -15.97 5.90
CA MET A 273 5.18 -14.66 5.31
C MET A 273 6.27 -14.41 4.25
N LEU A 274 5.85 -14.07 3.03
CA LEU A 274 6.75 -13.65 1.96
C LEU A 274 6.71 -12.13 1.87
N LEU A 275 7.83 -11.47 2.12
CA LEU A 275 7.93 -10.02 2.26
C LEU A 275 8.90 -9.45 1.23
N LEU A 276 8.47 -8.40 0.53
CA LEU A 276 9.31 -7.55 -0.29
C LEU A 276 9.52 -6.19 0.40
N SER A 277 10.73 -5.67 0.31
CA SER A 277 11.07 -4.33 0.79
C SER A 277 11.87 -3.55 -0.24
N ARG A 278 11.52 -2.27 -0.37
CA ARG A 278 12.31 -1.27 -1.11
C ARG A 278 13.49 -0.85 -0.26
N THR A 279 14.70 -1.08 -0.76
CA THR A 279 15.89 -1.05 0.08
C THR A 279 16.93 -0.06 -0.44
N ALA A 280 17.24 0.93 0.40
CA ALA A 280 18.41 1.78 0.28
C ALA A 280 19.51 1.17 1.15
N PHE A 281 20.57 0.66 0.51
CA PHE A 281 21.71 0.07 1.21
C PHE A 281 22.99 0.24 0.39
N ASN A 282 24.15 0.08 1.02
CA ASN A 282 25.47 0.01 0.36
C ASN A 282 25.68 0.99 -0.81
N GLY A 283 25.70 2.30 -0.51
CA GLY A 283 25.94 3.35 -1.51
C GLY A 283 24.67 3.93 -2.17
N ALA A 284 23.50 3.71 -1.57
CA ALA A 284 22.27 4.39 -1.99
C ALA A 284 22.42 5.93 -1.96
N HIS A 285 21.67 6.62 -2.84
CA HIS A 285 21.69 8.08 -2.87
C HIS A 285 21.15 8.68 -1.56
N SER A 286 20.01 8.15 -1.09
CA SER A 286 19.39 8.48 0.19
C SER A 286 18.61 7.28 0.71
N PHE A 287 18.11 7.34 1.95
CA PHE A 287 17.21 6.34 2.50
C PHE A 287 15.90 6.20 1.69
N HIS A 288 15.51 7.23 0.95
CA HIS A 288 14.30 7.26 0.15
C HIS A 288 14.55 6.70 -1.26
N ASP A 289 15.67 7.07 -1.86
CA ASP A 289 16.07 6.72 -3.22
C ASP A 289 16.85 5.40 -3.21
N SER A 290 16.08 4.32 -3.05
CA SER A 290 16.55 2.93 -2.97
C SER A 290 17.23 2.45 -4.24
N ASN A 291 18.22 1.58 -4.07
CA ASN A 291 19.00 0.92 -5.12
C ASN A 291 18.85 -0.62 -5.11
N TYR A 292 18.09 -1.19 -4.17
CA TYR A 292 17.80 -2.62 -4.08
C TYR A 292 16.30 -2.87 -3.89
N GLN A 293 15.85 -4.06 -4.31
CA GLN A 293 14.69 -4.75 -3.72
C GLN A 293 15.23 -5.93 -2.94
N THR A 294 14.75 -6.14 -1.72
CA THR A 294 15.05 -7.33 -0.94
C THR A 294 13.80 -8.17 -0.72
N PHE A 295 14.00 -9.48 -0.65
CA PHE A 295 12.97 -10.48 -0.41
C PHE A 295 13.29 -11.25 0.87
N TYR A 296 12.26 -11.58 1.64
CA TYR A 296 12.37 -12.35 2.87
C TYR A 296 11.26 -13.39 2.93
N ARG A 297 11.62 -14.61 3.33
CA ARG A 297 10.68 -15.66 3.75
C ARG A 297 10.78 -15.79 5.27
N ILE A 298 9.69 -15.51 5.98
CA ILE A 298 9.65 -15.42 7.44
C ILE A 298 8.67 -16.46 7.96
N LYS A 299 9.15 -17.35 8.84
CA LYS A 299 8.28 -18.31 9.51
C LYS A 299 7.55 -17.64 10.68
N LEU A 300 6.22 -17.73 10.67
CA LEU A 300 5.32 -17.13 11.67
C LEU A 300 4.91 -18.10 12.79
#